data_AF-A0A9Q0J3F3-F1
#
_entry.id   AF-A0A9Q0J3F3-F1
#
_cell.length_a   1.000
_cell.length_b   1.000
_cell.length_c   1.000
_cell.angle_alpha   90.00
_cell.angle_beta   90.00
_cell.angle_gamma   90.00
#
_symmetry.space_group_name_H-M   'P 1'
#
loop_
_entity.id
_entity.type
_entity.pdbx_description
1 polymer ?
#
loop_
_entity_poly.entity_id
_entity_poly.type
_entity_poly.pdbx_seq_one_letter_code
_entity_poly.pdbx_strand_id
1 'polypeptide(L)'
;MLRLNVYCSLIPCPRKVTLGGSYQSWIVKYPGNQNPSAKVSVKALKDEGEGSRGSFPGQSWDPGLEIEVPFEQRPVNEYSSLKEGPLYSWGDLGPGPFFVRLGGLWLTTFTVLGVPIAAASFNPSKFFPAFSNFQEPLKFVLAAGTGTLFLVSLIVLRIYLGWSYVGDRLLSAVIPYEESGWYDGQMWVKPPEILARDRLLGSYKVKPVIKLLKQTLVGTGALLVTAALLFTFAKPVEDLFQTTFAPESLSKDPATTTNAKYNIRKEELLRLPVEVKADDDLAEAAAKAADGRPVYCRDRYYRALAGGQYCKWDDLLK
;
A
#
# COMPACT_ATOMS: atom_id res chain seq x y z
N MET A 1 -8.40 19.63 -45.21
CA MET A 1 -8.04 20.87 -44.47
C MET A 1 -8.60 20.76 -43.06
N LEU A 2 -7.83 21.29 -42.09
CA LEU A 2 -8.12 21.46 -40.66
C LEU A 2 -7.85 20.27 -39.72
N ARG A 3 -6.65 20.31 -39.14
CA ARG A 3 -6.25 19.66 -37.89
C ARG A 3 -6.85 20.43 -36.70
N LEU A 4 -7.25 19.72 -35.65
CA LEU A 4 -7.43 20.28 -34.31
C LEU A 4 -6.76 19.35 -33.29
N ASN A 5 -5.56 19.75 -32.87
CA ASN A 5 -4.88 19.24 -31.69
C ASN A 5 -5.37 20.07 -30.50
N VAL A 6 -5.93 19.42 -29.48
CA VAL A 6 -6.25 20.05 -28.19
C VAL A 6 -5.26 19.49 -27.17
N TYR A 7 -4.24 20.28 -26.85
CA TYR A 7 -3.44 20.13 -25.64
C TYR A 7 -4.04 21.04 -24.57
N CYS A 8 -4.44 20.48 -23.43
CA CYS A 8 -4.83 21.23 -22.25
C CYS A 8 -3.88 20.83 -21.10
N SER A 9 -2.93 21.70 -20.79
CA SER A 9 -2.08 21.62 -19.61
C SER A 9 -2.37 22.83 -18.72
N LEU A 10 -2.99 22.58 -17.56
CA LEU A 10 -3.21 23.57 -16.51
C LEU A 10 -2.13 23.42 -15.43
N ILE A 11 -1.15 24.33 -15.41
CA ILE A 11 -0.39 24.69 -14.20
C ILE A 11 -0.24 26.23 -14.19
N PRO A 12 -0.42 26.93 -13.06
CA PRO A 12 -0.58 28.38 -13.02
C PRO A 12 0.78 29.13 -12.98
N CYS A 13 0.87 30.23 -13.72
CA CYS A 13 1.92 31.24 -13.56
C CYS A 13 1.78 32.04 -12.25
N PRO A 14 2.88 32.42 -11.57
CA PRO A 14 2.82 33.38 -10.47
C PRO A 14 2.76 34.83 -11.00
N ARG A 15 1.84 35.61 -10.43
CA ARG A 15 1.70 37.07 -10.63
C ARG A 15 2.96 37.81 -10.18
N LYS A 16 3.51 38.67 -11.04
CA LYS A 16 4.39 39.79 -10.65
C LYS A 16 3.52 40.91 -10.05
N VAL A 17 3.84 41.32 -8.83
CA VAL A 17 3.37 42.58 -8.23
C VAL A 17 4.58 43.51 -8.18
N THR A 18 4.45 44.66 -8.84
CA THR A 18 5.38 45.79 -8.76
C THR A 18 5.06 46.66 -7.55
N LEU A 19 6.04 46.95 -6.71
CA LEU A 19 6.03 48.08 -5.79
C LEU A 19 7.47 48.56 -5.61
N GLY A 20 7.67 49.86 -5.86
CA GLY A 20 8.98 50.48 -6.05
C GLY A 20 9.64 51.02 -4.79
N GLY A 21 10.92 51.38 -4.99
CA GLY A 21 11.62 52.47 -4.31
C GLY A 21 12.24 52.18 -2.94
N SER A 22 13.56 52.00 -2.90
CA SER A 22 14.48 52.98 -2.28
C SER A 22 15.91 52.40 -2.15
N TYR A 23 16.85 53.32 -2.34
CA TYR A 23 18.31 53.29 -2.24
C TYR A 23 18.93 52.41 -1.14
N GLN A 24 19.97 51.63 -1.49
CA GLN A 24 21.32 51.78 -0.92
C GLN A 24 22.35 50.94 -1.68
N SER A 25 23.48 51.57 -1.98
CA SER A 25 24.67 50.98 -2.57
C SER A 25 25.48 50.23 -1.52
N TRP A 26 25.83 48.97 -1.78
CA TRP A 26 26.99 48.33 -1.13
C TRP A 26 27.84 47.64 -2.19
N ILE A 27 29.02 48.22 -2.41
CA ILE A 27 30.13 47.67 -3.18
C ILE A 27 30.78 46.58 -2.32
N VAL A 28 30.78 45.34 -2.79
CA VAL A 28 31.70 44.30 -2.30
C VAL A 28 32.25 43.51 -3.50
N LYS A 29 33.57 43.43 -3.56
CA LYS A 29 34.39 42.87 -4.64
C LYS A 29 34.36 41.33 -4.67
N TYR A 30 34.53 40.78 -5.87
CA TYR A 30 34.72 39.36 -6.19
C TYR A 30 35.93 38.71 -5.48
N PRO A 31 35.94 37.38 -5.39
CA PRO A 31 36.89 36.67 -6.26
C PRO A 31 36.20 35.59 -7.11
N GLY A 32 36.71 35.42 -8.32
CA GLY A 32 36.13 34.57 -9.36
C GLY A 32 36.20 33.09 -9.05
N ASN A 33 35.30 32.35 -9.69
CA ASN A 33 35.58 30.97 -10.04
C ASN A 33 34.91 30.58 -11.37
N GLN A 34 35.80 30.29 -12.30
CA GLN A 34 35.75 29.45 -13.49
C GLN A 34 34.41 28.78 -13.86
N ASN A 35 33.93 29.12 -15.06
CA ASN A 35 33.03 28.30 -15.87
C ASN A 35 33.64 26.91 -16.14
N PRO A 36 32.79 25.93 -16.46
CA PRO A 36 32.91 25.42 -17.83
C PRO A 36 31.56 25.37 -18.54
N SER A 37 31.48 26.06 -19.68
CA SER A 37 30.46 25.83 -20.69
C SER A 37 30.61 24.41 -21.24
N ALA A 38 29.64 23.54 -20.96
CA ALA A 38 29.48 22.30 -21.68
C ALA A 38 28.94 22.61 -23.09
N LYS A 39 29.85 22.89 -24.03
CA LYS A 39 29.57 22.82 -25.47
C LYS A 39 29.39 21.35 -25.84
N VAL A 40 28.16 20.93 -26.09
CA VAL A 40 27.87 19.67 -26.80
C VAL A 40 28.32 19.85 -28.24
N SER A 41 29.48 19.31 -28.59
CA SER A 41 29.93 19.17 -29.97
C SER A 41 29.50 17.80 -30.47
N VAL A 42 28.46 17.76 -31.29
CA VAL A 42 28.11 16.58 -32.08
C VAL A 42 29.18 16.47 -33.18
N LYS A 43 30.15 15.59 -32.98
CA LYS A 43 31.16 15.28 -33.99
C LYS A 43 30.61 14.16 -34.86
N ALA A 44 30.05 14.53 -36.01
CA ALA A 44 29.85 13.61 -37.12
C ALA A 44 31.22 13.06 -37.54
N LEU A 45 31.40 11.75 -37.46
CA LEU A 45 32.62 11.06 -37.89
C LEU A 45 32.65 11.06 -39.42
N LYS A 46 33.53 11.90 -39.96
CA LYS A 46 33.98 11.88 -41.34
C LYS A 46 35.03 10.79 -41.50
N ASP A 47 34.80 9.93 -42.47
CA ASP A 47 35.65 8.83 -42.91
C ASP A 47 36.83 9.39 -43.74
N GLU A 48 38.08 9.18 -43.30
CA GLU A 48 39.27 9.26 -44.15
C GLU A 48 40.30 8.22 -43.65
N GLY A 49 40.89 7.53 -44.63
CA GLY A 49 41.58 6.26 -44.45
C GLY A 49 43.05 6.31 -44.09
N GLU A 50 43.56 5.08 -44.00
CA GLU A 50 44.95 4.60 -43.98
C GLU A 50 45.82 4.81 -42.73
N GLY A 51 46.06 3.68 -42.04
CA GLY A 51 47.42 3.15 -41.95
C GLY A 51 48.12 3.17 -40.60
N SER A 52 47.85 2.19 -39.73
CA SER A 52 48.92 1.38 -39.10
C SER A 52 48.40 0.31 -38.14
N ARG A 53 49.03 -0.86 -38.27
CA ARG A 53 48.75 -2.13 -37.58
C ARG A 53 48.91 -2.04 -36.06
N GLY A 54 47.85 -2.42 -35.36
CA GLY A 54 47.84 -2.94 -33.99
C GLY A 54 46.78 -4.04 -33.91
N SER A 55 47.11 -5.23 -34.40
CA SER A 55 46.16 -6.34 -34.56
C SER A 55 45.93 -7.04 -33.22
N PHE A 56 44.93 -6.57 -32.48
CA PHE A 56 44.13 -7.43 -31.62
C PHE A 56 42.89 -7.82 -32.43
N PRO A 57 42.49 -9.10 -32.54
CA PRO A 57 41.28 -9.48 -33.26
C PRO A 57 40.07 -9.22 -32.34
N GLY A 58 39.90 -7.98 -31.90
CA GLY A 58 38.64 -7.49 -31.39
C GLY A 58 37.84 -7.05 -32.60
N GLN A 59 36.97 -7.92 -33.09
CA GLN A 59 36.03 -7.61 -34.16
C GLN A 59 35.27 -6.34 -33.75
N SER A 60 35.60 -5.22 -34.39
CA SER A 60 34.98 -3.93 -34.10
C SER A 60 33.51 -4.03 -34.45
N TRP A 61 32.64 -3.69 -33.50
CA TRP A 61 31.20 -3.62 -33.70
C TRP A 61 30.86 -2.83 -34.96
N ASP A 62 30.26 -3.49 -35.96
CA ASP A 62 29.76 -2.81 -37.15
C ASP A 62 28.32 -2.32 -36.89
N PRO A 63 28.07 -1.00 -36.82
CA PRO A 63 26.74 -0.44 -36.60
C PRO A 63 25.73 -0.81 -37.71
N GLY A 64 26.22 -1.26 -38.86
CA GLY A 64 25.39 -1.68 -39.99
C GLY A 64 24.52 -2.92 -39.71
N LEU A 65 24.94 -3.76 -38.76
CA LEU A 65 24.25 -5.02 -38.43
C LEU A 65 22.89 -4.83 -37.76
N GLU A 66 22.59 -3.64 -37.22
CA GLU A 66 21.30 -3.33 -36.57
C GLU A 66 20.37 -2.45 -37.44
N ILE A 67 20.72 -2.17 -38.71
CA ILE A 67 19.97 -1.22 -39.57
C ILE A 67 18.55 -1.70 -39.90
N GLU A 68 18.31 -3.01 -39.92
CA GLU A 68 17.01 -3.61 -40.28
C GLU A 68 15.91 -3.25 -39.26
N VAL A 69 16.26 -3.13 -37.98
CA VAL A 69 15.28 -2.83 -36.92
C VAL A 69 15.28 -1.34 -36.60
N PRO A 70 14.09 -0.68 -36.61
CA PRO A 70 13.94 0.70 -36.17
C PRO A 70 14.54 0.94 -34.80
N PHE A 71 15.21 2.09 -34.64
CA PHE A 71 16.00 2.40 -33.44
C PHE A 71 15.22 2.17 -32.13
N GLU A 72 13.98 2.64 -32.02
CA GLU A 72 13.18 2.53 -30.78
C GLU A 72 12.77 1.08 -30.43
N GLN A 73 12.70 0.19 -31.43
CA GLN A 73 12.28 -1.20 -31.24
C GLN A 73 13.45 -2.14 -30.93
N ARG A 74 14.67 -1.60 -30.84
CA ARG A 74 15.86 -2.38 -30.48
C ARG A 74 15.82 -2.71 -28.99
N PRO A 75 16.05 -3.98 -28.58
CA PRO A 75 15.95 -4.38 -27.18
C PRO A 75 16.81 -3.57 -26.21
N VAL A 76 17.97 -3.09 -26.66
CA VAL A 76 18.86 -2.27 -25.84
C VAL A 76 18.30 -0.87 -25.61
N ASN A 77 17.60 -0.31 -26.59
CA ASN A 77 16.95 0.99 -26.47
C ASN A 77 15.66 0.88 -25.65
N GLU A 78 14.89 -0.20 -25.81
CA GLU A 78 13.76 -0.51 -24.94
C GLU A 78 14.21 -0.66 -23.48
N TYR A 79 15.37 -1.28 -23.26
CA TYR A 79 15.98 -1.39 -21.94
C TYR A 79 16.38 -0.03 -21.36
N SER A 80 17.05 0.84 -22.12
CA SER A 80 17.38 2.19 -21.63
C SER A 80 16.12 3.00 -21.33
N SER A 81 15.12 2.97 -22.22
CA SER A 81 13.84 3.64 -22.04
C SER A 81 13.08 3.12 -20.82
N LEU A 82 13.12 1.80 -20.58
CA LEU A 82 12.54 1.20 -19.37
C LEU A 82 13.25 1.70 -18.12
N LYS A 83 14.59 1.71 -18.13
CA LYS A 83 15.41 2.15 -17.00
C LYS A 83 15.21 3.62 -16.66
N GLU A 84 14.98 4.48 -17.65
CA GLU A 84 14.72 5.91 -17.45
C GLU A 84 13.31 6.18 -16.90
N GLY A 85 12.39 5.23 -17.01
CA GLY A 85 11.02 5.37 -16.51
C GLY A 85 10.95 5.56 -14.97
N PRO A 86 10.07 6.42 -14.45
CA PRO A 86 10.03 6.76 -13.02
C PRO A 86 9.67 5.57 -12.12
N LEU A 87 8.84 4.64 -12.62
CA LEU A 87 8.42 3.44 -11.91
C LEU A 87 9.44 2.30 -12.05
N TYR A 88 9.90 2.06 -13.28
CA TYR A 88 10.75 0.93 -13.59
C TYR A 88 12.22 1.15 -13.21
N SER A 89 12.66 2.41 -13.13
CA SER A 89 13.98 2.79 -12.60
C SER A 89 14.24 2.17 -11.23
N TRP A 90 13.20 1.90 -10.43
CA TRP A 90 13.30 1.30 -9.10
C TRP A 90 13.98 -0.07 -9.13
N GLY A 91 13.83 -0.82 -10.22
CA GLY A 91 14.47 -2.12 -10.39
C GLY A 91 15.98 -2.02 -10.57
N ASP A 92 16.51 -0.93 -11.11
CA ASP A 92 17.96 -0.73 -11.29
C ASP A 92 18.66 -0.28 -10.00
N LEU A 93 17.88 0.15 -8.99
CA LEU A 93 18.43 0.44 -7.67
C LEU A 93 18.83 -0.86 -6.96
N GLY A 94 19.87 -0.78 -6.13
CA GLY A 94 20.22 -1.87 -5.23
C GLY A 94 19.07 -2.25 -4.28
N PRO A 95 19.16 -3.41 -3.61
CA PRO A 95 18.07 -3.94 -2.78
C PRO A 95 17.64 -2.96 -1.68
N GLY A 96 18.58 -2.34 -0.97
CA GLY A 96 18.28 -1.39 0.11
C GLY A 96 17.39 -0.22 -0.32
N PRO A 97 17.84 0.65 -1.25
CA PRO A 97 17.03 1.78 -1.70
C PRO A 97 15.72 1.37 -2.39
N PHE A 98 15.68 0.20 -3.04
CA PHE A 98 14.42 -0.37 -3.55
C PHE A 98 13.39 -0.58 -2.44
N PHE A 99 13.78 -1.24 -1.33
CA PHE A 99 12.87 -1.49 -0.20
C PHE A 99 12.48 -0.20 0.54
N VAL A 100 13.37 0.79 0.62
CA VAL A 100 13.03 2.10 1.21
C VAL A 100 11.94 2.81 0.39
N ARG A 101 12.07 2.82 -0.95
CA ARG A 101 11.04 3.40 -1.82
C ARG A 101 9.72 2.63 -1.74
N LEU A 102 9.79 1.30 -1.70
CA LEU A 102 8.62 0.45 -1.58
C LEU A 102 7.91 0.63 -0.23
N GLY A 103 8.66 0.73 0.86
CA GLY A 103 8.14 1.03 2.19
C GLY A 103 7.55 2.44 2.29
N GLY A 104 8.19 3.42 1.65
CA GLY A 104 7.66 4.78 1.51
C GLY A 104 6.34 4.80 0.75
N LEU A 105 6.24 4.08 -0.36
CA LEU A 105 5.00 3.92 -1.14
C LEU A 105 3.91 3.22 -0.33
N TRP A 106 4.26 2.18 0.42
CA TRP A 106 3.32 1.50 1.31
C TRP A 106 2.80 2.45 2.39
N LEU A 107 3.67 3.24 3.02
CA LEU A 107 3.28 4.18 4.08
C LEU A 107 2.40 5.31 3.55
N THR A 108 2.71 5.87 2.38
CA THR A 108 1.89 6.92 1.77
C THR A 108 0.51 6.41 1.33
N THR A 109 0.45 5.23 0.72
CA THR A 109 -0.83 4.62 0.35
C THR A 109 -1.62 4.18 1.58
N PHE A 110 -0.95 3.73 2.63
CA PHE A 110 -1.56 3.42 3.92
C PHE A 110 -2.21 4.64 4.57
N THR A 111 -1.52 5.77 4.64
CA THR A 111 -2.08 6.99 5.26
C THR A 111 -3.17 7.62 4.41
N VAL A 112 -3.01 7.66 3.08
CA VAL A 112 -3.95 8.35 2.18
C VAL A 112 -5.20 7.52 1.89
N LEU A 113 -5.07 6.20 1.71
CA LEU A 113 -6.18 5.31 1.34
C LEU A 113 -6.54 4.34 2.47
N GLY A 114 -5.55 3.69 3.07
CA GLY A 114 -5.76 2.67 4.08
C GLY A 114 -6.49 3.20 5.33
N VAL A 115 -6.02 4.31 5.88
CA VAL A 115 -6.57 4.90 7.12
C VAL A 115 -8.01 5.39 6.95
N PRO A 116 -8.39 6.18 5.92
CA PRO A 116 -9.79 6.58 5.74
C PRO A 116 -10.75 5.41 5.53
N ILE A 117 -10.34 4.41 4.75
CA ILE A 117 -11.16 3.23 4.47
C ILE A 117 -11.36 2.39 5.74
N ALA A 118 -10.30 2.21 6.52
CA ALA A 118 -10.39 1.50 7.78
C ALA A 118 -11.15 2.29 8.86
N ALA A 119 -11.05 3.64 8.86
CA ALA A 119 -11.77 4.49 9.80
C ALA A 119 -13.28 4.54 9.54
N ALA A 120 -13.70 4.33 8.29
CA ALA A 120 -15.11 4.10 7.97
C ALA A 120 -15.61 2.73 8.46
N SER A 121 -14.73 1.74 8.54
CA SER A 121 -15.06 0.37 8.95
C SER A 121 -15.03 0.18 10.48
N PHE A 122 -14.15 0.90 11.18
CA PHE A 122 -13.94 0.81 12.62
C PHE A 122 -14.00 2.19 13.25
N ASN A 123 -14.82 2.36 14.30
CA ASN A 123 -14.95 3.64 14.99
C ASN A 123 -13.59 4.12 15.55
N PRO A 124 -13.08 5.31 15.15
CA PRO A 124 -11.76 5.80 15.56
C PRO A 124 -11.70 6.27 17.03
N SER A 125 -12.83 6.29 17.75
CA SER A 125 -12.91 6.73 19.15
C SER A 125 -12.18 5.81 20.14
N LYS A 126 -11.80 4.59 19.73
CA LYS A 126 -10.95 3.67 20.51
C LYS A 126 -9.47 3.69 20.11
N PHE A 127 -9.04 4.64 19.28
CA PHE A 127 -7.70 4.65 18.69
C PHE A 127 -6.57 4.92 19.70
N PHE A 128 -6.85 5.62 20.81
CA PHE A 128 -5.84 5.88 21.82
C PHE A 128 -5.65 4.65 22.72
N PRO A 129 -4.49 3.95 22.64
CA PRO A 129 -4.28 2.74 23.40
C PRO A 129 -4.15 3.11 24.88
N ALA A 130 -5.17 2.80 25.68
CA ALA A 130 -4.90 2.46 27.07
C ALA A 130 -4.03 1.20 27.06
N PHE A 131 -2.93 1.22 27.81
CA PHE A 131 -1.87 0.20 27.86
C PHE A 131 -2.35 -1.26 28.02
N SER A 132 -3.62 -1.48 28.38
CA SER A 132 -4.24 -2.79 28.59
C SER A 132 -5.01 -3.40 27.40
N ASN A 133 -5.30 -2.66 26.31
CA ASN A 133 -6.09 -3.19 25.18
C ASN A 133 -5.45 -2.87 23.81
N PHE A 134 -4.53 -3.74 23.36
CA PHE A 134 -3.80 -3.59 22.09
C PHE A 134 -4.53 -4.23 20.88
N GLN A 135 -5.58 -5.01 21.10
CA GLN A 135 -6.24 -5.85 20.09
C GLN A 135 -7.07 -5.05 19.06
N GLU A 136 -7.78 -4.01 19.51
CA GLU A 136 -8.64 -3.16 18.67
C GLU A 136 -7.85 -2.34 17.64
N PRO A 137 -6.76 -1.63 17.99
CA PRO A 137 -5.93 -0.94 16.99
C PRO A 137 -5.19 -1.92 16.07
N LEU A 138 -4.87 -3.13 16.54
CA LEU A 138 -4.20 -4.14 15.73
C LEU A 138 -5.08 -4.67 14.60
N LYS A 139 -6.38 -4.91 14.85
CA LYS A 139 -7.35 -5.28 13.80
C LYS A 139 -7.51 -4.19 12.75
N PHE A 140 -7.53 -2.92 13.18
CA PHE A 140 -7.56 -1.76 12.28
C PHE A 140 -6.32 -1.68 11.40
N VAL A 141 -5.12 -1.80 11.98
CA VAL A 141 -3.85 -1.75 11.24
C VAL A 141 -3.71 -2.95 10.30
N LEU A 142 -4.15 -4.14 10.71
CA LEU A 142 -4.16 -5.32 9.85
C LEU A 142 -5.12 -5.16 8.67
N ALA A 143 -6.33 -4.65 8.91
CA ALA A 143 -7.31 -4.41 7.83
C ALA A 143 -6.83 -3.34 6.84
N ALA A 144 -6.34 -2.20 7.34
CA ALA A 144 -5.76 -1.15 6.50
C ALA A 144 -4.49 -1.64 5.78
N GLY A 145 -3.62 -2.35 6.49
CA GLY A 145 -2.32 -2.82 6.02
C GLY A 145 -2.41 -3.92 4.97
N THR A 146 -3.38 -4.83 5.09
CA THR A 146 -3.64 -5.88 4.07
C THR A 146 -4.10 -5.28 2.75
N GLY A 147 -5.05 -4.33 2.80
CA GLY A 147 -5.53 -3.65 1.59
C GLY A 147 -4.43 -2.84 0.89
N THR A 148 -3.59 -2.13 1.64
CA THR A 148 -2.51 -1.33 1.05
C THR A 148 -1.36 -2.19 0.54
N LEU A 149 -1.04 -3.27 1.24
CA LEU A 149 -0.05 -4.24 0.79
C LEU A 149 -0.47 -4.93 -0.52
N PHE A 150 -1.77 -5.18 -0.70
CA PHE A 150 -2.30 -5.70 -1.96
C PHE A 150 -2.06 -4.73 -3.11
N LEU A 151 -2.36 -3.43 -2.94
CA LEU A 151 -2.07 -2.41 -3.95
C LEU A 151 -0.58 -2.32 -4.29
N VAL A 152 0.27 -2.35 -3.27
CA VAL A 152 1.73 -2.34 -3.47
C VAL A 152 2.19 -3.59 -4.23
N SER A 153 1.61 -4.76 -3.96
CA SER A 153 1.93 -6.00 -4.70
C SER A 153 1.60 -5.89 -6.19
N LEU A 154 0.50 -5.23 -6.57
CA LEU A 154 0.14 -5.00 -7.97
C LEU A 154 1.14 -4.08 -8.69
N ILE A 155 1.66 -3.07 -7.98
CA ILE A 155 2.69 -2.17 -8.54
C ILE A 155 3.99 -2.94 -8.76
N VAL A 156 4.40 -3.79 -7.82
CA VAL A 156 5.57 -4.67 -7.98
C VAL A 156 5.37 -5.65 -9.13
N LEU A 157 4.18 -6.25 -9.26
CA LEU A 157 3.83 -7.11 -10.40
C LEU A 157 3.95 -6.37 -11.73
N ARG A 158 3.48 -5.11 -11.80
CA ARG A 158 3.60 -4.28 -13.01
C ARG A 158 5.08 -4.03 -13.39
N ILE A 159 5.92 -3.73 -12.40
CA ILE A 159 7.36 -3.56 -12.61
C ILE A 159 7.98 -4.87 -13.10
N TYR A 160 7.64 -5.99 -12.46
CA TYR A 160 8.09 -7.33 -12.84
C TYR A 160 7.78 -7.65 -14.31
N LEU A 161 6.55 -7.40 -14.75
CA LEU A 161 6.14 -7.65 -16.14
C LEU A 161 6.99 -6.85 -17.13
N GLY A 162 7.20 -5.56 -16.88
CA GLY A 162 8.03 -4.72 -17.75
C GLY A 162 9.48 -5.18 -17.85
N TRP A 163 10.10 -5.53 -16.72
CA TRP A 163 11.47 -6.05 -16.70
C TRP A 163 11.59 -7.45 -17.32
N SER A 164 10.60 -8.32 -17.12
CA SER A 164 10.58 -9.65 -17.74
C SER A 164 10.45 -9.58 -19.25
N TYR A 165 9.58 -8.70 -19.77
CA TYR A 165 9.38 -8.49 -21.20
C TYR A 165 10.67 -8.08 -21.92
N VAL A 166 11.35 -7.04 -21.40
CA VAL A 166 12.62 -6.58 -21.97
C VAL A 166 13.73 -7.62 -21.79
N GLY A 167 13.76 -8.30 -20.65
CA GLY A 167 14.71 -9.39 -20.38
C GLY A 167 14.59 -10.53 -21.39
N ASP A 168 13.37 -10.95 -21.69
CA ASP A 168 13.12 -12.02 -22.66
C ASP A 168 13.50 -11.59 -24.08
N ARG A 169 13.25 -10.34 -24.47
CA ARG A 169 13.68 -9.79 -25.78
C ARG A 169 15.19 -9.65 -25.92
N LEU A 170 15.90 -9.28 -24.85
CA LEU A 170 17.37 -9.26 -24.83
C LEU A 170 17.95 -10.68 -25.02
N LEU A 171 17.37 -11.68 -24.37
CA LEU A 171 17.88 -13.06 -24.42
C LEU A 171 17.45 -13.86 -25.66
N SER A 172 16.33 -13.49 -26.28
CA SER A 172 15.79 -14.13 -27.47
C SER A 172 16.70 -13.92 -28.67
N ALA A 173 16.87 -14.94 -29.52
CA ALA A 173 17.67 -14.83 -30.75
C ALA A 173 16.92 -14.14 -31.90
N VAL A 174 15.58 -14.13 -31.82
CA VAL A 174 14.70 -13.57 -32.85
C VAL A 174 13.79 -12.52 -32.19
N ILE A 175 13.61 -11.39 -32.86
CA ILE A 175 12.80 -10.27 -32.35
C ILE A 175 11.75 -9.89 -33.40
N PRO A 176 10.47 -9.83 -33.03
CA PRO A 176 9.44 -9.22 -33.88
C PRO A 176 9.60 -7.71 -33.88
N TYR A 177 9.66 -7.11 -35.06
CA TYR A 177 9.70 -5.67 -35.26
C TYR A 177 8.74 -5.25 -36.37
N GLU A 178 8.27 -4.02 -36.29
CA GLU A 178 7.33 -3.45 -37.26
C GLU A 178 8.04 -2.36 -38.06
N GLU A 179 8.24 -2.61 -39.35
CA GLU A 179 8.55 -1.56 -40.32
C GLU A 179 7.24 -0.84 -40.64
N SER A 180 7.21 0.49 -40.46
CA SER A 180 6.02 1.34 -40.59
C SER A 180 5.04 0.88 -41.69
N GLY A 181 3.84 0.40 -41.30
CA GLY A 181 2.86 -0.12 -42.27
C GLY A 181 1.59 -0.73 -41.64
N TRP A 182 0.70 -1.26 -42.49
CA TRP A 182 -0.54 -1.99 -42.14
C TRP A 182 -0.37 -3.52 -42.20
N TYR A 183 0.86 -4.00 -42.41
CA TYR A 183 1.19 -5.41 -42.56
C TYR A 183 1.87 -5.95 -41.30
N ASP A 184 1.71 -7.26 -41.07
CA ASP A 184 2.27 -7.97 -39.92
C ASP A 184 3.77 -7.71 -39.73
N GLY A 185 4.20 -7.65 -38.47
CA GLY A 185 5.61 -7.44 -38.11
C GLY A 185 6.54 -8.51 -38.71
N GLN A 186 7.75 -8.10 -39.04
CA GLN A 186 8.81 -9.00 -39.50
C GLN A 186 9.61 -9.55 -38.34
N MET A 187 10.25 -10.70 -38.54
CA MET A 187 11.10 -11.34 -37.54
C MET A 187 12.56 -11.13 -37.91
N TRP A 188 13.28 -10.39 -37.07
CA TRP A 188 14.71 -10.17 -37.22
C TRP A 188 15.50 -11.20 -36.41
N VAL A 189 16.48 -11.85 -37.04
CA VAL A 189 17.38 -12.79 -36.37
C VAL A 189 18.66 -12.05 -35.98
N LYS A 190 18.98 -12.01 -34.68
CA LYS A 190 20.16 -11.31 -34.18
C LYS A 190 21.46 -11.94 -34.68
N PRO A 191 22.37 -11.16 -35.28
CA PRO A 191 23.75 -11.57 -35.49
C PRO A 191 24.41 -12.00 -34.18
N PRO A 192 25.35 -12.96 -34.23
CA PRO A 192 25.94 -13.57 -33.03
C PRO A 192 26.65 -12.56 -32.14
N GLU A 193 27.19 -11.48 -32.70
CA GLU A 193 27.84 -10.38 -31.98
C GLU A 193 26.82 -9.67 -31.08
N ILE A 194 25.71 -9.20 -31.66
CA ILE A 194 24.68 -8.43 -30.94
C ILE A 194 24.00 -9.32 -29.89
N LEU A 195 23.76 -10.58 -30.24
CA LEU A 195 23.21 -11.54 -29.30
C LEU A 195 24.14 -11.77 -28.10
N ALA A 196 25.46 -11.81 -28.30
CA ALA A 196 26.42 -11.91 -27.20
C ALA A 196 26.36 -10.67 -26.28
N ARG A 197 26.30 -9.46 -26.86
CA ARG A 197 26.14 -8.20 -26.10
C ARG A 197 24.88 -8.21 -25.25
N ASP A 198 23.75 -8.53 -25.87
CA ASP A 198 22.45 -8.53 -25.21
C ASP A 198 22.38 -9.59 -24.11
N ARG A 199 23.00 -10.76 -24.32
CA ARG A 199 23.09 -11.81 -23.30
C ARG A 199 23.91 -11.40 -22.10
N LEU A 200 25.03 -10.70 -22.31
CA LEU A 200 25.82 -10.14 -21.21
C LEU A 200 25.02 -9.09 -20.43
N LEU A 201 24.36 -8.18 -21.13
CA LEU A 201 23.51 -7.17 -20.49
C LEU A 201 22.36 -7.82 -19.71
N GLY A 202 21.66 -8.76 -20.35
CA GLY A 202 20.56 -9.50 -19.77
C GLY A 202 21.00 -10.32 -18.55
N SER A 203 22.12 -11.02 -18.60
CA SER A 203 22.59 -11.87 -17.50
C SER A 203 23.11 -11.09 -16.31
N TYR A 204 23.85 -10.00 -16.54
CA TYR A 204 24.51 -9.24 -15.47
C TYR A 204 23.66 -8.11 -14.90
N LYS A 205 22.76 -7.50 -15.69
CA LYS A 205 21.91 -6.39 -15.24
C LYS A 205 20.46 -6.81 -15.02
N VAL A 206 19.85 -7.48 -15.99
CA VAL A 206 18.40 -7.73 -15.94
C VAL A 206 18.02 -8.92 -15.04
N LYS A 207 18.72 -10.05 -15.15
CA LYS A 207 18.46 -11.24 -14.32
C LYS A 207 18.47 -10.99 -12.80
N PRO A 208 19.44 -10.28 -12.20
CA PRO A 208 19.40 -10.03 -10.75
C PRO A 208 18.20 -9.19 -10.34
N VAL A 209 17.80 -8.21 -11.17
CA VAL A 209 16.62 -7.37 -10.92
C VAL A 209 15.34 -8.19 -10.97
N ILE A 210 15.17 -9.04 -12.00
CA ILE A 210 14.02 -9.95 -12.10
C ILE A 210 13.98 -10.91 -10.90
N LYS A 211 15.12 -11.44 -10.46
CA LYS A 211 15.18 -12.32 -9.28
C LYS A 211 14.72 -11.61 -8.01
N LEU A 212 15.18 -10.37 -7.80
CA LEU A 212 14.76 -9.55 -6.67
C LEU A 212 13.24 -9.27 -6.70
N LEU A 213 12.70 -8.90 -7.87
CA LEU A 213 11.26 -8.66 -8.05
C LEU A 213 10.42 -9.92 -7.84
N LYS A 214 10.90 -11.09 -8.26
CA LYS A 214 10.24 -12.38 -7.98
C LYS A 214 10.22 -12.65 -6.48
N GLN A 215 11.34 -12.44 -5.79
CA GLN A 215 11.43 -12.65 -4.35
C GLN A 215 10.51 -11.70 -3.57
N THR A 216 10.41 -10.44 -4.00
CA THR A 216 9.52 -9.46 -3.35
C THR A 216 8.06 -9.77 -3.62
N LEU A 217 7.71 -10.25 -4.82
CA LEU A 217 6.35 -10.69 -5.14
C LEU A 217 5.94 -11.93 -4.32
N VAL A 218 6.84 -12.92 -4.20
CA VAL A 218 6.60 -14.11 -3.36
C VAL A 218 6.52 -13.72 -1.89
N GLY A 219 7.42 -12.86 -1.41
CA GLY A 219 7.43 -12.40 -0.02
C GLY A 219 6.19 -11.59 0.35
N THR A 220 5.76 -10.67 -0.50
CA THR A 220 4.51 -9.90 -0.29
C THR A 220 3.28 -10.79 -0.38
N GLY A 221 3.24 -11.76 -1.31
CA GLY A 221 2.17 -12.74 -1.39
C GLY A 221 2.05 -13.61 -0.15
N ALA A 222 3.17 -14.14 0.35
CA ALA A 222 3.20 -14.88 1.61
C ALA A 222 2.74 -14.01 2.79
N LEU A 223 3.20 -12.76 2.86
CA LEU A 223 2.81 -11.83 3.93
C LEU A 223 1.31 -11.51 3.87
N LEU A 224 0.73 -11.31 2.68
CA LEU A 224 -0.71 -11.13 2.49
C LEU A 224 -1.51 -12.33 2.98
N VAL A 225 -1.08 -13.55 2.63
CA VAL A 225 -1.76 -14.78 3.10
C VAL A 225 -1.67 -14.89 4.62
N THR A 226 -0.49 -14.69 5.21
CA THR A 226 -0.34 -14.72 6.68
C THR A 226 -1.20 -13.66 7.37
N ALA A 227 -1.27 -12.44 6.83
CA ALA A 227 -2.08 -11.38 7.40
C ALA A 227 -3.59 -11.65 7.28
N ALA A 228 -4.04 -12.23 6.17
CA ALA A 228 -5.42 -12.67 5.99
C ALA A 228 -5.78 -13.80 6.97
N LEU A 229 -4.90 -14.79 7.14
CA LEU A 229 -5.09 -15.86 8.13
C LEU A 229 -5.17 -15.29 9.55
N LEU A 230 -4.23 -14.42 9.94
CA LEU A 230 -4.26 -13.76 11.25
C LEU A 230 -5.56 -12.98 11.48
N PHE A 231 -6.07 -12.29 10.46
CA PHE A 231 -7.34 -11.58 10.54
C PHE A 231 -8.53 -12.54 10.77
N THR A 232 -8.54 -13.70 10.11
CA THR A 232 -9.60 -14.71 10.30
C THR A 232 -9.53 -15.40 11.68
N PHE A 233 -8.32 -15.73 12.14
CA PHE A 233 -8.11 -16.41 13.43
C PHE A 233 -8.13 -15.49 14.65
N ALA A 234 -8.13 -14.17 14.46
CA ALA A 234 -8.29 -13.23 15.57
C ALA A 234 -9.64 -13.38 16.30
N LYS A 235 -10.70 -13.87 15.64
CA LYS A 235 -12.01 -14.10 16.25
C LYS A 235 -12.07 -15.29 17.23
N PRO A 236 -11.66 -16.52 16.86
CA PRO A 236 -11.71 -17.67 17.77
C PRO A 236 -10.78 -17.52 18.98
N VAL A 237 -9.69 -16.76 18.84
CA VAL A 237 -8.80 -16.42 19.97
C VAL A 237 -9.54 -15.56 21.00
N GLU A 238 -10.41 -14.63 20.59
CA GLU A 238 -11.18 -13.79 21.50
C GLU A 238 -12.11 -14.62 22.40
N ASP A 239 -12.82 -15.60 21.82
CA ASP A 239 -13.72 -16.49 22.56
C ASP A 239 -12.93 -17.40 23.52
N LEU A 240 -11.74 -17.85 23.11
CA LEU A 240 -10.87 -18.69 23.94
C LEU A 240 -10.24 -17.93 25.12
N PHE A 241 -9.80 -16.68 24.91
CA PHE A 241 -9.27 -15.86 26.00
C PHE A 241 -10.38 -15.41 26.97
N GLN A 242 -11.56 -15.06 26.47
CA GLN A 242 -12.71 -14.72 27.35
C GLN A 242 -13.14 -15.93 28.18
N THR A 243 -13.13 -17.14 27.62
CA THR A 243 -13.49 -18.36 28.36
C THR A 243 -12.39 -18.84 29.30
N THR A 244 -11.11 -18.63 28.98
CA THR A 244 -9.97 -19.14 29.78
C THR A 244 -9.55 -18.17 30.91
N PHE A 245 -9.79 -16.87 30.75
CA PHE A 245 -9.39 -15.84 31.73
C PHE A 245 -10.56 -15.16 32.44
N ALA A 246 -11.81 -15.54 32.16
CA ALA A 246 -12.89 -15.28 33.11
C ALA A 246 -12.59 -16.12 34.37
N PRO A 247 -12.31 -15.49 35.53
CA PRO A 247 -12.10 -16.26 36.74
C PRO A 247 -13.45 -16.87 37.12
N GLU A 248 -13.53 -18.20 37.03
CA GLU A 248 -14.47 -19.01 37.79
C GLU A 248 -14.18 -18.78 39.28
N SER A 249 -14.67 -17.68 39.84
CA SER A 249 -14.60 -17.42 41.28
C SER A 249 -15.99 -17.56 41.88
N LEU A 250 -16.26 -18.82 42.22
CA LEU A 250 -16.83 -19.27 43.49
C LEU A 250 -17.83 -18.32 44.16
N SER A 251 -19.12 -18.65 44.01
CA SER A 251 -20.19 -18.52 45.00
C SER A 251 -19.86 -17.74 46.29
N LYS A 252 -20.43 -16.54 46.45
CA LYS A 252 -20.74 -15.99 47.77
C LYS A 252 -22.01 -15.14 47.71
N ASP A 253 -23.06 -15.69 48.30
CA ASP A 253 -24.27 -15.00 48.72
C ASP A 253 -24.00 -13.94 49.81
N PRO A 254 -24.98 -13.06 50.11
CA PRO A 254 -24.73 -11.64 50.33
C PRO A 254 -24.57 -11.25 51.80
N ALA A 255 -23.74 -10.25 52.07
CA ALA A 255 -23.81 -9.49 53.32
C ALA A 255 -23.41 -8.03 53.10
N THR A 256 -24.37 -7.16 53.40
CA THR A 256 -24.30 -5.71 53.63
C THR A 256 -22.97 -5.19 54.17
N THR A 257 -22.44 -4.08 53.63
CA THR A 257 -22.34 -2.79 54.36
C THR A 257 -21.69 -1.66 53.53
N THR A 258 -22.40 -0.52 53.54
CA THR A 258 -21.92 0.87 53.59
C THR A 258 -21.14 1.51 52.42
N ASN A 259 -21.83 2.47 51.80
CA ASN A 259 -21.40 3.86 51.56
C ASN A 259 -20.12 4.10 50.75
N ALA A 260 -20.28 4.09 49.42
CA ALA A 260 -19.49 4.95 48.55
C ALA A 260 -20.40 5.63 47.53
N LYS A 261 -20.27 6.95 47.44
CA LYS A 261 -21.07 7.87 46.65
C LYS A 261 -20.75 7.66 45.16
N TYR A 262 -21.62 6.96 44.45
CA TYR A 262 -21.46 6.70 43.02
C TYR A 262 -22.34 7.64 42.18
N ASN A 263 -21.71 8.59 41.49
CA ASN A 263 -22.30 9.27 40.33
C ASN A 263 -22.26 8.31 39.13
N ILE A 264 -23.08 7.26 39.15
CA ILE A 264 -23.28 6.39 37.99
C ILE A 264 -24.37 7.02 37.12
N ARG A 265 -24.15 7.11 35.80
CA ARG A 265 -25.19 7.60 34.87
C ARG A 265 -26.37 6.62 34.89
N LYS A 266 -27.60 7.14 34.91
CA LYS A 266 -28.84 6.33 34.94
C LYS A 266 -28.87 5.19 33.91
N GLU A 267 -28.24 5.40 32.77
CA GLU A 267 -28.16 4.43 31.66
C GLU A 267 -27.25 3.22 31.94
N GLU A 268 -26.31 3.33 32.89
CA GLU A 268 -25.43 2.22 33.31
C GLU A 268 -26.08 1.39 34.42
N LEU A 269 -26.93 1.99 35.27
CA LEU A 269 -27.78 1.28 36.24
C LEU A 269 -28.91 0.45 35.59
N LEU A 270 -29.29 0.81 34.36
CA LEU A 270 -30.33 0.09 33.59
C LEU A 270 -29.74 -0.99 32.68
N ARG A 271 -28.41 -1.07 32.56
CA ARG A 271 -27.74 -2.16 31.84
C ARG A 271 -27.49 -3.29 32.80
N LEU A 272 -28.28 -4.36 32.66
CA LEU A 272 -27.99 -5.62 33.33
C LEU A 272 -26.60 -6.11 32.90
N PRO A 273 -25.79 -6.65 33.83
CA PRO A 273 -24.55 -7.34 33.49
C PRO A 273 -24.82 -8.40 32.42
N VAL A 274 -23.92 -8.55 31.45
CA VAL A 274 -24.10 -9.46 30.31
C VAL A 274 -24.28 -10.91 30.77
N GLU A 275 -23.66 -11.28 31.90
CA GLU A 275 -23.78 -12.58 32.56
C GLU A 275 -25.23 -12.87 32.97
N VAL A 276 -25.90 -11.94 33.65
CA VAL A 276 -27.30 -12.07 34.09
C VAL A 276 -28.28 -12.17 32.90
N LYS A 277 -27.90 -11.65 31.72
CA LYS A 277 -28.73 -11.73 30.51
C LYS A 277 -28.68 -13.11 29.85
N ALA A 278 -27.64 -13.90 30.11
CA ALA A 278 -27.42 -15.22 29.52
C ALA A 278 -27.84 -16.37 30.44
N ASP A 279 -28.09 -16.11 31.72
CA ASP A 279 -28.44 -17.12 32.71
C ASP A 279 -29.94 -17.48 32.67
N ASP A 280 -30.30 -18.47 31.84
CA ASP A 280 -31.67 -18.98 31.69
C ASP A 280 -32.26 -19.52 33.02
N ASP A 281 -31.44 -20.14 33.88
CA ASP A 281 -31.87 -20.66 35.18
C ASP A 281 -32.30 -19.54 36.14
N LEU A 282 -31.59 -18.41 36.11
CA LEU A 282 -31.90 -17.24 36.93
C LEU A 282 -33.16 -16.54 36.41
N ALA A 283 -33.31 -16.47 35.09
CA ALA A 283 -34.53 -15.97 34.44
C ALA A 283 -35.74 -16.85 34.80
N GLU A 284 -35.58 -18.18 34.82
CA GLU A 284 -36.63 -19.11 35.22
C GLU A 284 -36.97 -18.99 36.73
N ALA A 285 -35.97 -18.85 37.59
CA ALA A 285 -36.17 -18.62 39.03
C ALA A 285 -36.92 -17.31 39.31
N ALA A 286 -36.57 -16.23 38.61
CA ALA A 286 -37.26 -14.94 38.69
C ALA A 286 -38.70 -15.04 38.16
N ALA A 287 -38.92 -15.77 37.06
CA ALA A 287 -40.25 -16.00 36.49
C ALA A 287 -41.14 -16.84 37.41
N LYS A 288 -40.59 -17.87 38.07
CA LYS A 288 -41.27 -18.66 39.10
C LYS A 288 -41.60 -17.81 40.32
N ALA A 289 -40.67 -16.97 40.79
CA ALA A 289 -40.90 -16.06 41.91
C ALA A 289 -41.92 -14.94 41.60
N ALA A 290 -42.16 -14.67 40.30
CA ALA A 290 -43.15 -13.71 39.83
C ALA A 290 -44.46 -14.35 39.36
N ASP A 291 -44.61 -15.68 39.46
CA ASP A 291 -45.77 -16.44 38.97
C ASP A 291 -46.12 -16.12 37.50
N GLY A 292 -45.11 -16.04 36.63
CA GLY A 292 -45.30 -15.71 35.20
C GLY A 292 -45.68 -14.26 34.92
N ARG A 293 -45.61 -13.37 35.92
CA ARG A 293 -45.84 -11.93 35.76
C ARG A 293 -44.54 -11.19 35.45
N PRO A 294 -44.58 -10.07 34.72
CA PRO A 294 -43.40 -9.25 34.54
C PRO A 294 -42.93 -8.65 35.88
N VAL A 295 -41.62 -8.75 36.14
CA VAL A 295 -41.01 -8.30 37.40
C VAL A 295 -41.24 -6.80 37.67
N TYR A 296 -41.38 -5.99 36.61
CA TYR A 296 -41.63 -4.55 36.72
C TYR A 296 -43.00 -4.19 37.33
N CYS A 297 -43.93 -5.14 37.46
CA CYS A 297 -45.26 -4.88 38.01
C CYS A 297 -45.26 -4.56 39.51
N ARG A 298 -44.20 -4.96 40.24
CA ARG A 298 -44.04 -4.68 41.68
C ARG A 298 -43.70 -3.22 41.98
N ASP A 299 -43.03 -2.54 41.05
CA ASP A 299 -42.59 -1.17 41.24
C ASP A 299 -43.53 -0.19 40.53
N ARG A 300 -44.08 0.76 41.28
CA ARG A 300 -44.98 1.81 40.74
C ARG A 300 -44.33 2.60 39.59
N TYR A 301 -43.04 2.88 39.68
CA TYR A 301 -42.29 3.66 38.68
C TYR A 301 -42.13 2.88 37.36
N TYR A 302 -41.62 1.65 37.41
CA TYR A 302 -41.39 0.84 36.21
C TYR A 302 -42.68 0.36 35.56
N ARG A 303 -43.73 0.11 36.37
CA ARG A 303 -45.09 -0.14 35.86
C ARG A 303 -45.64 1.03 35.05
N ALA A 304 -45.44 2.26 35.49
CA ALA A 304 -45.89 3.45 34.76
C ALA A 304 -45.10 3.64 33.46
N LEU A 305 -43.81 3.32 33.46
CA LEU A 305 -42.95 3.40 32.27
C LEU A 305 -43.32 2.34 31.20
N ALA A 306 -43.65 1.12 31.63
CA ALA A 306 -43.96 -0.01 30.75
C ALA A 306 -45.45 -0.09 30.34
N GLY A 307 -46.30 0.86 30.75
CA GLY A 307 -47.71 0.91 30.38
C GLY A 307 -48.63 -0.08 31.11
N GLY A 308 -48.12 -0.83 32.09
CA GLY A 308 -48.91 -1.64 33.04
C GLY A 308 -49.75 -2.79 32.44
N GLN A 309 -49.57 -3.13 31.17
CA GLN A 309 -50.52 -3.94 30.38
C GLN A 309 -50.63 -5.42 30.78
N TYR A 310 -49.84 -5.87 31.77
CA TYR A 310 -49.81 -7.27 32.24
C TYR A 310 -49.75 -7.40 33.77
N CYS A 311 -50.03 -6.31 34.49
CA CYS A 311 -50.05 -6.32 35.95
C CYS A 311 -51.47 -6.62 36.47
N LYS A 312 -51.59 -7.41 37.53
CA LYS A 312 -52.90 -7.70 38.14
C LYS A 312 -53.29 -6.62 39.14
N TRP A 313 -54.58 -6.52 39.46
CA TRP A 313 -55.08 -5.57 40.47
C TRP A 313 -54.43 -5.78 41.85
N ASP A 314 -54.05 -7.01 42.19
CA ASP A 314 -53.38 -7.34 43.44
C ASP A 314 -52.00 -6.66 43.58
N ASP A 315 -51.33 -6.36 42.46
CA ASP A 315 -50.02 -5.69 42.44
C ASP A 315 -50.15 -4.16 42.65
N LEU A 316 -51.38 -3.62 42.69
CA LEU A 316 -51.66 -2.19 42.96
C LEU A 316 -51.90 -1.90 44.45
N LEU A 317 -52.10 -2.94 45.27
CA LEU A 317 -52.50 -2.82 46.67
C LEU A 317 -51.33 -2.73 47.66
N LYS A 318 -50.09 -2.65 47.18
CA LYS A 318 -48.87 -2.50 47.97
C LYS A 318 -48.14 -1.19 47.67
#